data_AF-A0A661NWF4-F1
#
_entry.id   AF-A0A661NWF4-F1
#
_cell.length_a   1.000
_cell.length_b   1.000
_cell.length_c   1.000
_cell.angle_alpha   90.00
_cell.angle_beta   90.00
_cell.angle_gamma   90.00
#
_symmetry.space_group_name_H-M   'P 1'
#
loop_
_entity.id
_entity.type
_entity.pdbx_description
1 polymer ?
#
loop_
_entity_poly.entity_id
_entity_poly.type
_entity_poly.pdbx_seq_one_letter_code
_entity_poly.pdbx_strand_id
1 'polypeptide(L)'
;MSDELSAAELVALVRRAFLPSERDRSLAFLVDVPASAEADNPAWRQRRQLAADWAGKLAGAGDELGLGVRLVFYEAVGANNADLPGQACYHPGGRLPTSAAELAGLPQVALEQVLADNDILIAPTEYSATAPLKLAAPRLGFRAATMPGFSPSMVAALRIDYGEVNRRVELLSGLLTRAQAAEIEFSVTGGQFCRLFLDLRRRRAHSSGGFFPRPGNAGNLPSGESYIVPYEGEEDPSRSSGLLPVQFGDEVVYYRIENNRAREVEGDGPAATREAEHLRREPAYGNLAELGLGVLGDFGLEPSGEILLDEKLGLHIAFGRSDHFGGQVGAKDFSSPREVVHIDRVYVPQLQPDVEVSSARLVIPGEEAIQLIRDGRYVVDFSSAEPVS
;
A
#
# COMPACT_ATOMS: atom_id res chain seq x y z
N MET A 1 8.54 6.07 -20.82
CA MET A 1 9.73 6.59 -20.10
C MET A 1 10.67 5.42 -19.83
N SER A 2 11.93 5.64 -19.45
CA SER A 2 12.82 4.53 -19.08
C SER A 2 12.30 3.82 -17.83
N ASP A 3 12.41 2.50 -17.77
CA ASP A 3 12.10 1.69 -16.58
C ASP A 3 13.26 1.69 -15.57
N GLU A 4 14.30 2.50 -15.81
CA GLU A 4 15.44 2.66 -14.92
C GLU A 4 15.54 4.08 -14.38
N LEU A 5 15.93 4.20 -13.11
CA LEU A 5 16.30 5.47 -12.49
C LEU A 5 17.79 5.77 -12.72
N SER A 6 18.08 7.01 -13.08
CA SER A 6 19.42 7.57 -13.05
C SER A 6 19.90 7.80 -11.60
N ALA A 7 21.20 8.00 -11.41
CA ALA A 7 21.75 8.32 -10.10
C ALA A 7 21.13 9.62 -9.52
N ALA A 8 20.94 10.64 -10.35
CA ALA A 8 20.31 11.89 -9.94
C ALA A 8 18.84 11.70 -9.50
N GLU A 9 18.07 10.86 -10.20
CA GLU A 9 16.70 10.53 -9.80
C GLU A 9 16.67 9.73 -8.48
N LEU A 10 17.60 8.81 -8.26
CA LEU A 10 17.71 8.08 -6.98
C LEU A 10 18.09 9.01 -5.83
N VAL A 11 19.04 9.93 -6.03
CA VAL A 11 19.39 10.95 -5.01
C VAL A 11 18.18 11.83 -4.71
N ALA A 12 17.45 12.27 -5.74
CA ALA A 12 16.23 13.04 -5.58
C ALA A 12 15.15 12.25 -4.82
N LEU A 13 14.97 10.96 -5.11
CA LEU A 13 14.06 10.07 -4.40
C LEU A 13 14.39 10.02 -2.91
N VAL A 14 15.66 9.75 -2.56
CA VAL A 14 16.09 9.68 -1.16
C VAL A 14 15.86 11.02 -0.45
N ARG A 15 16.22 12.14 -1.10
CA ARG A 15 16.02 13.49 -0.54
C ARG A 15 14.53 13.79 -0.32
N ARG A 16 13.66 13.50 -1.29
CA ARG A 16 12.22 13.78 -1.20
C ARG A 16 11.51 12.89 -0.18
N ALA A 17 11.83 11.60 -0.16
CA ALA A 17 11.15 10.65 0.71
C ALA A 17 11.65 10.73 2.16
N PHE A 18 12.95 10.98 2.41
CA PHE A 18 13.52 10.88 3.75
C PHE A 18 13.99 12.19 4.35
N LEU A 19 14.20 13.25 3.56
CA LEU A 19 14.88 14.48 3.99
C LEU A 19 16.13 14.20 4.85
N PRO A 20 17.18 13.55 4.31
CA PRO A 20 18.39 13.29 5.06
C PRO A 20 18.99 14.58 5.62
N SER A 21 19.32 14.55 6.90
CA SER A 21 19.99 15.63 7.63
C SER A 21 21.50 15.40 7.67
N GLU A 22 22.24 16.42 8.10
CA GLU A 22 23.68 16.29 8.37
C GLU A 22 24.01 15.29 9.49
N ARG A 23 23.04 14.68 10.18
CA ARG A 23 23.28 13.61 11.15
C ARG A 23 23.26 12.23 10.52
N ASP A 24 22.59 12.10 9.38
CA ASP A 24 22.48 10.84 8.67
C ASP A 24 23.82 10.50 8.02
N ARG A 25 24.23 9.25 8.12
CA ARG A 25 25.53 8.76 7.67
C ARG A 25 25.41 7.61 6.71
N SER A 26 24.29 6.88 6.72
CA SER A 26 24.21 5.64 5.97
C SER A 26 22.81 5.26 5.50
N LEU A 27 22.80 4.56 4.37
CA LEU A 27 21.63 3.98 3.73
C LEU A 27 21.94 2.52 3.39
N ALA A 28 21.01 1.61 3.70
CA ALA A 28 21.11 0.22 3.26
C ALA A 28 19.92 -0.20 2.39
N PHE A 29 20.23 -0.93 1.32
CA PHE A 29 19.24 -1.73 0.59
C PHE A 29 19.12 -3.10 1.26
N LEU A 30 17.91 -3.44 1.73
CA LEU A 30 17.59 -4.74 2.33
C LEU A 30 16.85 -5.61 1.31
N VAL A 31 17.44 -6.73 0.94
CA VAL A 31 16.93 -7.56 -0.15
C VAL A 31 16.84 -9.01 0.31
N ASP A 32 15.66 -9.63 0.16
CA ASP A 32 15.47 -11.03 0.46
C ASP A 32 15.96 -11.93 -0.70
N VAL A 33 16.41 -13.13 -0.35
CA VAL A 33 16.90 -14.15 -1.28
C VAL A 33 16.12 -15.43 -1.03
N PRO A 34 15.68 -16.16 -2.07
CA PRO A 34 14.92 -17.39 -1.90
C PRO A 34 15.71 -18.44 -1.13
N ALA A 35 14.99 -19.32 -0.43
CA ALA A 35 15.61 -20.45 0.29
C ALA A 35 16.44 -21.35 -0.65
N SER A 36 15.99 -21.53 -1.89
CA SER A 36 16.69 -22.28 -2.94
C SER A 36 16.53 -21.65 -4.32
N ALA A 37 17.38 -22.00 -5.27
CA ALA A 37 17.32 -21.46 -6.63
C ALA A 37 16.03 -21.86 -7.36
N GLU A 38 15.40 -22.97 -6.98
CA GLU A 38 14.14 -23.47 -7.54
C GLU A 38 12.92 -22.68 -7.03
N ALA A 39 13.01 -22.07 -5.85
CA ALA A 39 11.97 -21.20 -5.30
C ALA A 39 12.03 -19.76 -5.86
N ASP A 40 13.09 -19.45 -6.62
CA ASP A 40 13.28 -18.15 -7.26
C ASP A 40 12.35 -17.96 -8.46
N ASN A 41 12.12 -16.70 -8.83
CA ASN A 41 11.32 -16.37 -10.01
C ASN A 41 11.94 -15.18 -10.80
N PRO A 42 11.55 -14.98 -12.08
CA PRO A 42 12.11 -13.91 -12.89
C PRO A 42 11.95 -12.51 -12.28
N ALA A 43 10.78 -12.19 -11.70
CA ALA A 43 10.52 -10.88 -11.11
C ALA A 43 11.39 -10.65 -9.86
N TRP A 44 11.54 -11.67 -9.02
CA TRP A 44 12.41 -11.60 -7.85
C TRP A 44 13.88 -11.42 -8.22
N ARG A 45 14.39 -12.14 -9.23
CA ARG A 45 15.74 -11.91 -9.78
C ARG A 45 15.93 -10.49 -10.27
N GLN A 46 14.97 -9.97 -11.03
CA GLN A 46 15.01 -8.60 -11.54
C GLN A 46 15.01 -7.58 -10.41
N ARG A 47 14.22 -7.81 -9.34
CA ARG A 47 14.20 -6.95 -8.15
C ARG A 47 15.56 -6.90 -7.45
N ARG A 48 16.23 -8.05 -7.29
CA ARG A 48 17.59 -8.09 -6.73
C ARG A 48 18.61 -7.36 -7.60
N GLN A 49 18.50 -7.48 -8.92
CA GLN A 49 19.34 -6.75 -9.88
C GLN A 49 19.12 -5.24 -9.79
N LEU A 50 17.86 -4.81 -9.73
CA LEU A 50 17.46 -3.42 -9.58
C LEU A 50 17.98 -2.83 -8.27
N ALA A 51 17.85 -3.53 -7.15
CA ALA A 51 18.37 -3.08 -5.86
C ALA A 51 19.90 -2.92 -5.88
N ALA A 52 20.61 -3.85 -6.53
CA ALA A 52 22.07 -3.77 -6.68
C ALA A 52 22.50 -2.62 -7.59
N ASP A 53 21.80 -2.41 -8.70
CA ASP A 53 22.03 -1.27 -9.60
C ASP A 53 21.82 0.06 -8.88
N TRP A 54 20.72 0.20 -8.13
CA TRP A 54 20.44 1.41 -7.35
C TRP A 54 21.46 1.65 -6.26
N ALA A 55 21.86 0.60 -5.52
CA ALA A 55 22.92 0.69 -4.54
C ALA A 55 24.25 1.16 -5.17
N GLY A 56 24.60 0.63 -6.35
CA GLY A 56 25.80 1.03 -7.09
C GLY A 56 25.73 2.49 -7.58
N LYS A 57 24.61 2.91 -8.16
CA LYS A 57 24.38 4.30 -8.62
C LYS A 57 24.45 5.30 -7.47
N LEU A 58 23.82 4.99 -6.33
CA LEU A 58 23.85 5.86 -5.15
C LEU A 58 25.23 5.88 -4.48
N ALA A 59 25.93 4.73 -4.41
CA ALA A 59 27.31 4.69 -3.91
C ALA A 59 28.25 5.55 -4.77
N GLY A 60 28.09 5.52 -6.10
CA GLY A 60 28.83 6.38 -7.03
C GLY A 60 28.49 7.87 -6.91
N ALA A 61 27.31 8.20 -6.40
CA ALA A 61 26.85 9.57 -6.12
C ALA A 61 27.05 9.98 -4.65
N GLY A 62 27.90 9.26 -3.90
CA GLY A 62 28.05 9.42 -2.45
C GLY A 62 28.37 10.85 -1.99
N ASP A 63 29.17 11.60 -2.74
CA ASP A 63 29.50 13.01 -2.41
C ASP A 63 28.27 13.93 -2.50
N GLU A 64 27.35 13.65 -3.44
CA GLU A 64 26.11 14.40 -3.56
C GLU A 64 25.09 13.95 -2.49
N LEU A 65 24.98 12.64 -2.25
CA LEU A 65 24.02 12.09 -1.31
C LEU A 65 24.40 12.36 0.15
N GLY A 66 25.69 12.37 0.47
CA GLY A 66 26.22 12.50 1.83
C GLY A 66 26.05 11.26 2.71
N LEU A 67 25.69 10.10 2.13
CA LEU A 67 25.43 8.85 2.85
C LEU A 67 26.29 7.70 2.31
N GLY A 68 26.83 6.88 3.22
CA GLY A 68 27.43 5.61 2.88
C GLY A 68 26.36 4.59 2.49
N VAL A 69 26.47 4.00 1.30
CA VAL A 69 25.46 3.08 0.76
C VAL A 69 25.91 1.63 0.91
N ARG A 70 25.03 0.77 1.42
CA ARG A 70 25.27 -0.66 1.60
C ARG A 70 24.19 -1.47 0.89
N LEU A 71 24.56 -2.64 0.37
CA LEU A 71 23.62 -3.65 -0.11
C LEU A 71 23.68 -4.85 0.84
N VAL A 72 22.53 -5.28 1.33
CA VAL A 72 22.40 -6.32 2.34
C VAL A 72 21.41 -7.37 1.88
N PHE A 73 21.80 -8.63 2.03
CA PHE A 73 20.97 -9.78 1.71
C PHE A 73 20.60 -10.57 2.96
N TYR A 74 19.38 -11.11 2.99
CA TYR A 74 18.92 -12.04 4.03
C TYR A 74 18.05 -13.14 3.42
N GLU A 75 17.90 -14.25 4.14
CA GLU A 75 17.03 -15.36 3.70
C GLU A 75 15.55 -14.97 3.78
N ALA A 76 14.81 -15.20 2.71
CA ALA A 76 13.38 -14.94 2.65
C ALA A 76 12.60 -15.76 3.68
N VAL A 77 11.62 -15.12 4.31
CA VAL A 77 10.82 -15.69 5.41
C VAL A 77 9.59 -16.46 4.92
N GLY A 78 9.33 -16.49 3.61
CA GLY A 78 8.29 -17.29 2.97
C GLY A 78 6.85 -16.77 3.11
N ALA A 79 6.63 -15.67 3.83
CA ALA A 79 5.32 -15.05 3.99
C ALA A 79 5.43 -13.53 4.17
N ASN A 80 4.44 -12.80 3.65
CA ASN A 80 4.33 -11.36 3.86
C ASN A 80 4.19 -11.05 5.36
N ASN A 81 4.94 -10.04 5.83
CA ASN A 81 4.92 -9.52 7.19
C ASN A 81 5.32 -10.52 8.30
N ALA A 82 5.96 -11.65 7.94
CA ALA A 82 6.57 -12.54 8.92
C ALA A 82 7.82 -11.91 9.56
N ASP A 83 8.23 -12.44 10.73
CA ASP A 83 9.42 -11.98 11.46
C ASP A 83 10.67 -12.13 10.60
N LEU A 84 11.48 -11.08 10.52
CA LEU A 84 12.74 -11.08 9.78
C LEU A 84 13.76 -12.04 10.43
N PRO A 85 14.67 -12.67 9.65
CA PRO A 85 15.63 -13.60 10.20
C PRO A 85 16.66 -12.89 11.09
N GLY A 86 17.30 -13.64 11.99
CA GLY A 86 18.31 -13.08 12.89
C GLY A 86 19.63 -12.68 12.22
N GLN A 87 19.88 -13.16 11.00
CA GLN A 87 21.16 -12.98 10.30
C GLN A 87 20.95 -12.39 8.91
N ALA A 88 21.94 -11.63 8.46
CA ALA A 88 22.05 -11.06 7.14
C ALA A 88 23.52 -11.03 6.68
N CYS A 89 23.76 -10.63 5.45
CA CYS A 89 25.08 -10.53 4.84
C CYS A 89 25.23 -9.19 4.11
N TYR A 90 26.33 -8.48 4.34
CA TYR A 90 26.72 -7.38 3.46
C TYR A 90 27.21 -7.95 2.12
N HIS A 91 26.75 -7.38 1.00
CA HIS A 91 27.20 -7.79 -0.32
C HIS A 91 28.69 -7.43 -0.52
N PRO A 92 29.58 -8.41 -0.77
CA PRO A 92 31.01 -8.13 -0.97
C PRO A 92 31.33 -7.51 -2.35
N GLY A 93 30.33 -7.30 -3.21
CA GLY A 93 30.51 -6.93 -4.62
C GLY A 93 30.54 -8.17 -5.54
N GLY A 94 30.40 -7.93 -6.85
CA GLY A 94 30.37 -9.01 -7.85
C GLY A 94 28.99 -9.65 -8.01
N ARG A 95 28.97 -10.97 -8.25
CA ARG A 95 27.73 -11.72 -8.58
C ARG A 95 26.74 -11.69 -7.42
N LEU A 96 25.47 -11.41 -7.73
CA LEU A 96 24.39 -11.44 -6.74
C LEU A 96 24.05 -12.88 -6.30
N PRO A 97 23.69 -13.06 -5.02
CA PRO A 97 23.25 -14.36 -4.52
C PRO A 97 21.92 -14.77 -5.16
N THR A 98 21.80 -16.06 -5.46
CA THR A 98 20.58 -16.66 -6.04
C THR A 98 19.82 -17.53 -5.05
N SER A 99 20.40 -17.83 -3.88
CA SER A 99 19.75 -18.59 -2.82
C SER A 99 20.35 -18.29 -1.45
N ALA A 100 19.62 -18.60 -0.38
CA ALA A 100 20.08 -18.52 1.00
C ALA A 100 21.33 -19.38 1.28
N ALA A 101 21.46 -20.52 0.59
CA ALA A 101 22.66 -21.36 0.67
C ALA A 101 23.95 -20.61 0.25
N GLU A 102 23.86 -19.67 -0.70
CA GLU A 102 25.00 -18.84 -1.10
C GLU A 102 25.34 -17.77 -0.04
N LEU A 103 24.34 -17.35 0.76
CA LEU A 103 24.57 -16.41 1.87
C LEU A 103 25.34 -17.07 3.01
N ALA A 104 25.09 -18.34 3.30
CA ALA A 104 25.75 -19.06 4.40
C ALA A 104 27.29 -19.12 4.27
N GLY A 105 27.82 -18.97 3.04
CA GLY A 105 29.26 -18.89 2.76
C GLY A 105 29.86 -17.50 2.97
N LEU A 106 29.06 -16.48 3.27
CA LEU A 106 29.49 -15.09 3.47
C LEU A 106 29.59 -14.75 4.96
N PRO A 107 30.37 -13.70 5.34
CA PRO A 107 30.39 -13.19 6.70
C PRO A 107 28.99 -12.75 7.15
N GLN A 108 28.48 -13.42 8.20
CA GLN A 108 27.18 -13.12 8.78
C GLN A 108 27.26 -11.91 9.70
N VAL A 109 26.20 -11.10 9.70
CA VAL A 109 25.96 -10.01 10.64
C VAL A 109 24.55 -10.16 11.20
N ALA A 110 24.38 -9.82 12.48
CA ALA A 110 23.05 -9.78 13.07
C ALA A 110 22.18 -8.77 12.30
N LEU A 111 21.01 -9.19 11.81
CA LEU A 111 20.16 -8.29 11.01
C LEU A 111 19.75 -7.07 11.84
N GLU A 112 19.46 -7.25 13.12
CA GLU A 112 19.18 -6.15 14.05
C GLU A 112 20.32 -5.12 14.11
N GLN A 113 21.57 -5.57 14.05
CA GLN A 113 22.72 -4.66 13.98
C GLN A 113 22.73 -3.90 12.65
N VAL A 114 22.43 -4.55 11.52
CA VAL A 114 22.27 -3.84 10.23
C VAL A 114 21.19 -2.78 10.34
N LEU A 115 20.04 -3.09 10.95
CA LEU A 115 18.95 -2.14 11.11
C LEU A 115 19.35 -0.95 12.00
N ALA A 116 20.12 -1.19 13.06
CA ALA A 116 20.58 -0.15 13.98
C ALA A 116 21.72 0.72 13.42
N ASP A 117 22.58 0.14 12.58
CA ASP A 117 23.77 0.80 12.02
C ASP A 117 23.46 1.64 10.75
N ASN A 118 22.19 1.71 10.33
CA ASN A 118 21.78 2.47 9.14
C ASN A 118 20.61 3.41 9.44
N ASP A 119 20.74 4.67 9.01
CA ASP A 119 19.74 5.71 9.27
C ASP A 119 18.51 5.59 8.34
N ILE A 120 18.75 5.09 7.12
CA ILE A 120 17.75 4.89 6.07
C ILE A 120 17.85 3.46 5.53
N LEU A 121 16.70 2.83 5.37
CA LEU A 121 16.54 1.52 4.77
C LEU A 121 15.60 1.60 3.56
N ILE A 122 15.98 0.96 2.46
CA ILE A 122 15.10 0.75 1.31
C ILE A 122 15.01 -0.76 1.09
N ALA A 123 13.82 -1.32 1.18
CA ALA A 123 13.62 -2.78 1.18
C ALA A 123 12.78 -3.24 -0.03
N PRO A 124 13.37 -3.37 -1.23
CA PRO A 124 12.73 -3.99 -2.38
C PRO A 124 12.78 -5.52 -2.24
N THR A 125 11.72 -6.10 -1.68
CA THR A 125 11.65 -7.52 -1.29
C THR A 125 10.57 -8.27 -2.05
N GLU A 126 10.66 -9.60 -2.13
CA GLU A 126 9.54 -10.44 -2.58
C GLU A 126 8.44 -10.47 -1.54
N TYR A 127 8.79 -10.78 -0.29
CA TYR A 127 7.84 -10.79 0.82
C TYR A 127 7.87 -9.45 1.57
N SER A 128 6.69 -8.92 1.91
CA SER A 128 6.58 -7.63 2.61
C SER A 128 7.29 -7.64 3.96
N ALA A 129 8.29 -6.79 4.11
CA ALA A 129 8.97 -6.52 5.38
C ALA A 129 8.33 -5.35 6.17
N THR A 130 7.14 -4.90 5.76
CA THR A 130 6.54 -3.65 6.25
C THR A 130 6.20 -3.71 7.74
N ALA A 131 5.49 -4.74 8.19
CA ALA A 131 5.13 -4.88 9.61
C ALA A 131 6.36 -5.04 10.53
N PRO A 132 7.32 -5.96 10.27
CA PRO A 132 8.48 -6.08 11.16
C PRO A 132 9.34 -4.82 11.18
N LEU A 133 9.52 -4.12 10.04
CA LEU A 133 10.27 -2.85 10.02
C LEU A 133 9.52 -1.71 10.72
N LYS A 134 8.17 -1.65 10.64
CA LYS A 134 7.36 -0.71 11.43
C LYS A 134 7.49 -0.91 12.94
N LEU A 135 7.62 -2.17 13.39
CA LEU A 135 7.83 -2.48 14.80
C LEU A 135 9.26 -2.16 15.27
N ALA A 136 10.26 -2.42 14.41
CA ALA A 136 11.66 -2.20 14.74
C ALA A 136 12.08 -0.72 14.65
N ALA A 137 11.52 0.05 13.72
CA ALA A 137 11.95 1.43 13.46
C ALA A 137 11.91 2.33 14.71
N PRO A 138 10.82 2.43 15.50
CA PRO A 138 10.78 3.29 16.68
C PRO A 138 11.81 2.91 17.75
N ARG A 139 12.18 1.62 17.80
CA ARG A 139 13.12 1.08 18.78
C ARG A 139 14.58 1.29 18.38
N LEU A 140 14.88 1.21 17.08
CA LEU A 140 16.24 1.27 16.54
C LEU A 140 16.59 2.63 15.91
N GLY A 141 15.59 3.49 15.68
CA GLY A 141 15.78 4.86 15.22
C GLY A 141 15.95 5.05 13.71
N PHE A 142 15.94 3.99 12.91
CA PHE A 142 16.02 4.09 11.45
C PHE A 142 14.72 4.59 10.82
N ARG A 143 14.79 4.94 9.53
CA ARG A 143 13.63 5.16 8.66
C ARG A 143 13.61 4.13 7.54
N ALA A 144 12.44 3.67 7.10
CA ALA A 144 12.38 2.66 6.04
C ALA A 144 11.30 2.90 4.99
N ALA A 145 11.66 2.68 3.73
CA ALA A 145 10.74 2.48 2.62
C ALA A 145 10.72 1.00 2.24
N THR A 146 9.58 0.34 2.35
CA THR A 146 9.39 -1.06 1.95
C THR A 146 8.67 -1.15 0.62
N MET A 147 9.14 -2.04 -0.26
CA MET A 147 8.67 -2.13 -1.64
C MET A 147 8.39 -3.61 -2.00
N PRO A 148 7.42 -4.26 -1.32
CA PRO A 148 7.08 -5.66 -1.58
C PRO A 148 6.61 -5.85 -3.02
N GLY A 149 7.10 -6.89 -3.69
CA GLY A 149 6.70 -7.18 -5.06
C GLY A 149 7.23 -6.18 -6.09
N PHE A 150 7.94 -5.11 -5.69
CA PHE A 150 8.30 -4.00 -6.56
C PHE A 150 8.93 -4.46 -7.88
N SER A 151 8.45 -3.88 -8.96
CA SER A 151 8.83 -4.24 -10.33
C SER A 151 9.13 -2.99 -11.16
N PRO A 152 9.79 -3.12 -12.32
CA PRO A 152 10.15 -1.96 -13.14
C PRO A 152 8.94 -1.12 -13.61
N SER A 153 7.75 -1.73 -13.75
CA SER A 153 6.53 -0.99 -14.12
C SER A 153 6.15 0.08 -13.09
N MET A 154 6.58 -0.06 -11.84
CA MET A 154 6.35 0.93 -10.78
C MET A 154 7.36 2.07 -10.74
N VAL A 155 8.43 2.05 -11.55
CA VAL A 155 9.51 3.05 -11.47
C VAL A 155 9.02 4.47 -11.75
N ALA A 156 7.99 4.63 -12.58
CA ALA A 156 7.35 5.92 -12.80
C ALA A 156 6.81 6.53 -11.49
N ALA A 157 6.28 5.71 -10.58
CA ALA A 157 5.77 6.14 -9.29
C ALA A 157 6.87 6.69 -8.37
N LEU A 158 8.14 6.36 -8.61
CA LEU A 158 9.25 6.91 -7.82
C LEU A 158 9.71 8.29 -8.29
N ARG A 159 9.25 8.75 -9.47
CA ARG A 159 9.65 10.05 -10.04
C ARG A 159 8.77 11.22 -9.59
N ILE A 160 7.59 10.92 -9.08
CA ILE A 160 6.61 11.92 -8.65
C ILE A 160 7.10 12.68 -7.40
N ASP A 161 6.47 13.82 -7.13
CA ASP A 161 6.79 14.61 -5.96
C ASP A 161 6.08 14.05 -4.72
N TYR A 162 6.80 13.26 -3.93
CA TYR A 162 6.28 12.68 -2.68
C TYR A 162 5.93 13.73 -1.62
N GLY A 163 6.49 14.94 -1.68
CA GLY A 163 6.06 16.05 -0.82
C GLY A 163 4.63 16.46 -1.14
N GLU A 164 4.31 16.61 -2.43
CA GLU A 164 2.96 16.91 -2.90
C GLU A 164 2.00 15.74 -2.66
N VAL A 165 2.42 14.50 -2.92
CA VAL A 165 1.63 13.30 -2.61
C VAL A 165 1.26 13.26 -1.13
N ASN A 166 2.25 13.40 -0.24
CA ASN A 166 2.03 13.42 1.19
C ASN A 166 1.07 14.54 1.61
N ARG A 167 1.22 15.75 1.05
CA ARG A 167 0.35 16.88 1.36
C ARG A 167 -1.12 16.61 0.98
N ARG A 168 -1.38 16.02 -0.20
CA ARG A 168 -2.74 15.62 -0.62
C ARG A 168 -3.30 14.52 0.29
N VAL A 169 -2.49 13.51 0.61
CA VAL A 169 -2.87 12.41 1.51
C VAL A 169 -3.24 12.93 2.90
N GLU A 170 -2.43 13.81 3.49
CA GLU A 170 -2.71 14.38 4.81
C GLU A 170 -3.98 15.24 4.82
N LEU A 171 -4.25 15.99 3.74
CA LEU A 171 -5.52 16.71 3.59
C LEU A 171 -6.70 15.72 3.61
N LEU A 172 -6.65 14.66 2.79
CA LEU A 172 -7.73 13.66 2.72
C LEU A 172 -7.91 12.94 4.06
N SER A 173 -6.82 12.59 4.74
CA SER A 173 -6.82 11.96 6.07
C SER A 173 -7.46 12.85 7.13
N GLY A 174 -7.16 14.16 7.11
CA GLY A 174 -7.79 15.14 7.98
C GLY A 174 -9.29 15.25 7.75
N LEU A 175 -9.74 15.22 6.49
CA LEU A 175 -11.16 15.23 6.15
C LEU A 175 -11.87 13.93 6.58
N LEU A 176 -11.28 12.77 6.28
CA LEU A 176 -11.81 11.46 6.66
C LEU A 176 -11.94 11.32 8.18
N THR A 177 -10.95 11.78 8.94
CA THR A 177 -10.96 11.72 10.41
C THR A 177 -12.09 12.55 11.04
N ARG A 178 -12.52 13.64 10.37
CA ARG A 178 -13.63 14.50 10.82
C ARG A 178 -14.99 13.99 10.38
N ALA A 179 -15.04 13.17 9.32
CA ALA A 179 -16.28 12.66 8.75
C ALA A 179 -16.94 11.63 9.67
N GLN A 180 -18.27 11.64 9.69
CA GLN A 180 -19.07 10.56 10.29
C GLN A 180 -19.62 9.58 9.26
N ALA A 181 -19.62 9.97 7.98
CA ALA A 181 -20.01 9.08 6.91
C ALA A 181 -19.34 9.44 5.59
N ALA A 182 -19.25 8.46 4.70
CA ALA A 182 -19.02 8.68 3.28
C ALA A 182 -20.23 8.22 2.47
N GLU A 183 -20.66 9.03 1.52
CA GLU A 183 -21.72 8.71 0.57
C GLU A 183 -21.11 8.60 -0.82
N ILE A 184 -21.21 7.42 -1.42
CA ILE A 184 -20.59 7.11 -2.70
C ILE A 184 -21.68 6.67 -3.67
N GLU A 185 -21.68 7.28 -4.85
CA GLU A 185 -22.59 6.97 -5.94
C GLU A 185 -21.79 6.40 -7.12
N PHE A 186 -22.32 5.34 -7.72
CA PHE A 186 -21.70 4.65 -8.83
C PHE A 186 -22.61 4.63 -10.05
N SER A 187 -22.06 5.00 -11.20
CA SER A 187 -22.67 4.81 -12.50
C SER A 187 -22.12 3.52 -13.11
N VAL A 188 -22.99 2.62 -13.56
CA VAL A 188 -22.60 1.36 -14.19
C VAL A 188 -23.03 1.34 -15.65
N THR A 189 -22.11 1.08 -16.58
CA THR A 189 -22.40 1.01 -18.01
C THR A 189 -23.44 -0.07 -18.29
N GLY A 190 -24.62 0.34 -18.79
CA GLY A 190 -25.73 -0.59 -19.05
C GLY A 190 -26.34 -1.23 -17.80
N GLY A 191 -25.94 -0.79 -16.60
CA GLY A 191 -26.37 -1.32 -15.31
C GLY A 191 -27.24 -0.34 -14.52
N GLN A 192 -27.48 -0.69 -13.26
CA GLN A 192 -28.23 0.17 -12.34
C GLN A 192 -27.34 1.19 -11.64
N PHE A 193 -27.88 2.36 -11.35
CA PHE A 193 -27.23 3.35 -10.50
C PHE A 193 -27.17 2.83 -9.06
N CYS A 194 -26.00 2.88 -8.44
CA CYS A 194 -25.77 2.33 -7.11
C CYS A 194 -25.41 3.42 -6.12
N ARG A 195 -25.77 3.21 -4.86
CA ARG A 195 -25.40 4.07 -3.73
C ARG A 195 -24.85 3.22 -2.60
N LEU A 196 -23.71 3.64 -2.05
CA LEU A 196 -23.12 3.06 -0.85
C LEU A 196 -22.96 4.16 0.21
N PHE A 197 -23.54 3.92 1.38
CA PHE A 197 -23.30 4.70 2.58
C PHE A 197 -22.30 3.94 3.45
N LEU A 198 -21.24 4.60 3.89
CA LEU A 198 -20.26 4.07 4.84
C LEU A 198 -20.35 4.85 6.14
N ASP A 199 -20.52 4.12 7.25
CA ASP A 199 -20.47 4.68 8.59
C ASP A 199 -19.02 4.84 9.01
N LEU A 200 -18.57 6.08 9.25
CA LEU A 200 -17.19 6.39 9.66
C LEU A 200 -17.10 6.82 11.13
N ARG A 201 -18.20 6.75 11.88
CA ARG A 201 -18.22 7.15 13.29
C ARG A 201 -17.18 6.34 14.08
N ARG A 202 -16.55 6.98 15.08
CA ARG A 202 -15.62 6.35 16.03
C ARG A 202 -14.33 5.80 15.39
N ARG A 203 -14.06 6.16 14.14
CA ARG A 203 -12.87 5.74 13.41
C ARG A 203 -11.93 6.93 13.23
N ARG A 204 -10.67 6.61 12.97
CA ARG A 204 -9.63 7.60 12.64
C ARG A 204 -8.99 7.16 11.34
N ALA A 205 -8.76 8.12 10.44
CA ALA A 205 -8.07 7.84 9.20
C ALA A 205 -6.56 7.70 9.43
N HIS A 206 -5.92 7.02 8.49
CA HIS A 206 -4.49 6.83 8.41
C HIS A 206 -3.95 7.50 7.14
N SER A 207 -2.71 7.98 7.23
CA SER A 207 -1.99 8.61 6.13
C SER A 207 -0.87 7.69 5.67
N SER A 208 -0.83 7.37 4.37
CA SER A 208 0.25 6.64 3.70
C SER A 208 0.73 7.51 2.54
N GLY A 209 1.62 8.46 2.83
CA GLY A 209 2.11 9.45 1.87
C GLY A 209 3.52 9.22 1.31
N GLY A 210 4.21 8.14 1.72
CA GLY A 210 5.56 7.82 1.25
C GLY A 210 6.65 8.79 1.73
N PHE A 211 6.39 9.49 2.84
CA PHE A 211 7.25 10.53 3.39
C PHE A 211 7.69 10.19 4.82
N PHE A 212 9.00 10.03 5.02
CA PHE A 212 9.63 9.52 6.23
C PHE A 212 10.70 10.49 6.77
N PRO A 213 10.36 11.75 7.15
CA PRO A 213 11.36 12.71 7.61
C PRO A 213 11.89 12.41 9.02
N ARG A 214 11.11 11.69 9.84
CA ARG A 214 11.39 11.47 11.27
C ARG A 214 11.93 10.06 11.54
N PRO A 215 13.01 9.93 12.34
CA PRO A 215 13.47 8.65 12.89
C PRO A 215 12.33 7.83 13.48
N GLY A 216 12.36 6.52 13.27
CA GLY A 216 11.36 5.60 13.79
C GLY A 216 10.17 5.31 12.88
N ASN A 217 10.17 5.84 11.66
CA ASN A 217 9.07 5.64 10.71
C ASN A 217 9.43 4.64 9.60
N ALA A 218 8.51 3.71 9.32
CA ALA A 218 8.59 2.82 8.18
C ALA A 218 7.25 2.77 7.45
N GLY A 219 7.29 2.65 6.12
CA GLY A 219 6.09 2.51 5.31
C GLY A 219 6.42 2.14 3.87
N ASN A 220 5.39 2.06 3.03
CA ASN A 220 5.57 1.62 1.66
C ASN A 220 6.12 2.70 0.75
N LEU A 221 6.79 2.26 -0.31
CA LEU A 221 7.08 3.05 -1.48
C LEU A 221 6.90 2.16 -2.73
N PRO A 222 6.07 2.52 -3.72
CA PRO A 222 5.23 3.71 -3.79
C PRO A 222 4.19 3.79 -2.67
N SER A 223 3.74 5.01 -2.40
CA SER A 223 2.73 5.34 -1.39
C SER A 223 1.97 6.57 -1.89
N GLY A 224 0.75 6.80 -1.39
CA GLY A 224 -0.10 7.86 -1.94
C GLY A 224 -1.59 7.65 -1.70
N GLU A 225 -1.97 7.29 -0.48
CA GLU A 225 -3.38 7.16 -0.10
C GLU A 225 -3.63 7.56 1.35
N SER A 226 -4.86 7.97 1.61
CA SER A 226 -5.41 7.97 2.96
C SER A 226 -6.52 6.94 3.06
N TYR A 227 -6.60 6.23 4.18
CA TYR A 227 -7.59 5.19 4.37
C TYR A 227 -8.22 5.21 5.75
N ILE A 228 -9.41 4.62 5.85
CA ILE A 228 -10.16 4.46 7.09
C ILE A 228 -10.94 3.16 7.06
N VAL A 229 -10.92 2.40 8.15
CA VAL A 229 -11.81 1.24 8.31
C VAL A 229 -13.21 1.76 8.65
N PRO A 230 -14.26 1.43 7.88
CA PRO A 230 -15.63 1.75 8.27
C PRO A 230 -15.98 1.21 9.67
N TYR A 231 -16.91 1.85 10.37
CA TYR A 231 -17.39 1.37 11.67
C TYR A 231 -18.07 0.01 11.50
N GLU A 232 -17.62 -1.00 12.23
CA GLU A 232 -18.05 -2.40 12.06
C GLU A 232 -19.19 -2.77 13.00
N GLY A 233 -19.58 -1.86 13.89
CA GLY A 233 -20.71 -2.00 14.79
C GLY A 233 -20.34 -2.61 16.14
N GLU A 234 -19.14 -2.31 16.64
CA GLU A 234 -18.59 -2.81 17.91
C GLU A 234 -19.47 -2.50 19.13
N GLU A 235 -20.14 -1.34 19.15
CA GLU A 235 -20.98 -0.92 20.27
C GLU A 235 -22.47 -0.71 19.90
N ASP A 236 -22.74 -0.21 18.70
CA ASP A 236 -24.07 -0.03 18.12
C ASP A 236 -24.05 -0.45 16.64
N PRO A 237 -25.17 -0.92 16.06
CA PRO A 237 -25.16 -1.38 14.67
C PRO A 237 -24.55 -0.35 13.72
N SER A 238 -23.63 -0.81 12.87
CA SER A 238 -23.08 0.02 11.80
C SER A 238 -24.18 0.46 10.86
N ARG A 239 -24.12 1.71 10.42
CA ARG A 239 -25.05 2.27 9.44
C ARG A 239 -24.61 2.02 8.00
N SER A 240 -23.44 1.41 7.78
CA SER A 240 -22.93 1.09 6.45
C SER A 240 -23.94 0.21 5.70
N SER A 241 -24.44 0.70 4.58
CA SER A 241 -25.50 0.05 3.81
C SER A 241 -25.56 0.54 2.36
N GLY A 242 -26.17 -0.25 1.47
CA GLY A 242 -26.38 0.12 0.08
C GLY A 242 -26.00 -0.97 -0.89
N LEU A 243 -25.64 -0.59 -2.12
CA LEU A 243 -25.25 -1.50 -3.19
C LEU A 243 -23.86 -1.11 -3.69
N LEU A 244 -22.93 -2.06 -3.66
CA LEU A 244 -21.55 -1.87 -4.12
C LEU A 244 -21.32 -2.67 -5.42
N PRO A 245 -21.18 -2.02 -6.58
CA PRO A 245 -20.81 -2.70 -7.83
C PRO A 245 -19.31 -2.99 -7.87
N VAL A 246 -18.92 -4.18 -8.33
CA VAL A 246 -17.53 -4.59 -8.56
C VAL A 246 -17.42 -5.30 -9.90
N GLN A 247 -16.47 -4.89 -10.73
CA GLN A 247 -16.26 -5.50 -12.04
C GLN A 247 -15.29 -6.68 -11.99
N PHE A 248 -15.66 -7.76 -12.67
CA PHE A 248 -14.90 -9.00 -12.84
C PHE A 248 -14.84 -9.37 -14.33
N GLY A 249 -13.77 -8.95 -15.01
CA GLY A 249 -13.70 -9.09 -16.48
C GLY A 249 -14.83 -8.29 -17.12
N ASP A 250 -15.67 -8.96 -17.92
CA ASP A 250 -16.79 -8.33 -18.63
C ASP A 250 -18.10 -8.28 -17.81
N GLU A 251 -18.09 -8.74 -16.55
CA GLU A 251 -19.28 -8.83 -15.69
C GLU A 251 -19.19 -7.87 -14.51
N VAL A 252 -20.25 -7.10 -14.25
CA VAL A 252 -20.39 -6.30 -13.01
C VAL A 252 -21.29 -7.02 -12.03
N VAL A 253 -20.77 -7.25 -10.83
CA VAL A 253 -21.41 -7.94 -9.71
C VAL A 253 -21.82 -6.91 -8.65
N TYR A 254 -23.00 -7.04 -8.05
CA TYR A 254 -23.49 -6.08 -7.07
C TYR A 254 -23.61 -6.69 -5.68
N TYR A 255 -22.92 -6.13 -4.69
CA TYR A 255 -22.98 -6.59 -3.30
C TYR A 255 -23.97 -5.75 -2.51
N ARG A 256 -25.00 -6.39 -1.94
CA ARG A 256 -25.92 -5.71 -1.02
C ARG A 256 -25.29 -5.62 0.36
N ILE A 257 -24.99 -4.40 0.79
CA ILE A 257 -24.34 -4.11 2.05
C ILE A 257 -25.38 -3.81 3.12
N GLU A 258 -25.27 -4.47 4.27
CA GLU A 258 -26.05 -4.17 5.48
C GLU A 258 -25.22 -4.38 6.74
N ASN A 259 -25.18 -3.37 7.60
CA ASN A 259 -24.40 -3.36 8.84
C ASN A 259 -22.93 -3.70 8.58
N ASN A 260 -22.31 -2.97 7.63
CA ASN A 260 -20.92 -3.10 7.21
C ASN A 260 -20.52 -4.44 6.56
N ARG A 261 -21.49 -5.24 6.13
CA ARG A 261 -21.21 -6.54 5.51
C ARG A 261 -22.02 -6.73 4.25
N ALA A 262 -21.38 -7.28 3.22
CA ALA A 262 -22.09 -7.90 2.11
C ALA A 262 -22.94 -9.06 2.63
N ARG A 263 -24.26 -8.97 2.41
CA ARG A 263 -25.24 -9.99 2.79
C ARG A 263 -25.69 -10.83 1.61
N GLU A 264 -25.68 -10.23 0.43
CA GLU A 264 -26.12 -10.86 -0.80
C GLU A 264 -25.29 -10.35 -1.96
N VAL A 265 -25.17 -11.19 -2.98
CA VAL A 265 -24.58 -10.85 -4.27
C VAL A 265 -25.70 -10.95 -5.30
N GLU A 266 -25.93 -9.88 -6.05
CA GLU A 266 -26.89 -9.80 -7.14
C GLU A 266 -26.17 -9.91 -8.49
N GLY A 267 -26.82 -10.60 -9.43
CA GLY A 267 -26.32 -10.88 -10.78
C GLY A 267 -26.51 -12.35 -11.15
N ASP A 268 -26.72 -12.61 -12.43
CA ASP A 268 -27.01 -13.96 -12.94
C ASP A 268 -25.80 -14.57 -13.70
N GLY A 269 -24.68 -13.86 -13.74
CA GLY A 269 -23.49 -14.30 -14.45
C GLY A 269 -22.61 -15.26 -13.65
N PRO A 270 -21.58 -15.83 -14.31
CA PRO A 270 -20.66 -16.76 -13.67
C PRO A 270 -19.83 -16.11 -12.55
N ALA A 271 -19.50 -14.81 -12.61
CA ALA A 271 -18.81 -14.13 -11.52
C ALA A 271 -19.73 -13.94 -10.32
N ALA A 272 -20.96 -13.46 -10.52
CA ALA A 272 -21.95 -13.32 -9.45
C ALA A 272 -22.22 -14.64 -8.73
N THR A 273 -22.34 -15.75 -9.48
CA THR A 273 -22.52 -17.09 -8.90
C THR A 273 -21.34 -17.48 -8.01
N ARG A 274 -20.10 -17.32 -8.50
CA ARG A 274 -18.89 -17.64 -7.72
C ARG A 274 -18.78 -16.79 -6.46
N GLU A 275 -19.02 -15.48 -6.57
CA GLU A 275 -18.94 -14.55 -5.44
C GLU A 275 -20.05 -14.82 -4.42
N ALA A 276 -21.27 -15.15 -4.85
CA ALA A 276 -22.37 -15.55 -3.97
C ALA A 276 -22.05 -16.86 -3.21
N GLU A 277 -21.47 -17.84 -3.89
CA GLU A 277 -21.02 -19.09 -3.27
C GLU A 277 -19.88 -18.87 -2.28
N HIS A 278 -18.90 -18.03 -2.65
CA HIS A 278 -17.77 -17.70 -1.79
C HIS A 278 -18.24 -16.95 -0.54
N LEU A 279 -19.08 -15.92 -0.67
CA LEU A 279 -19.63 -15.16 0.45
C LEU A 279 -20.43 -16.04 1.41
N ARG A 280 -21.19 -17.02 0.90
CA ARG A 280 -21.93 -17.98 1.72
C ARG A 280 -21.01 -18.92 2.49
N ARG A 281 -19.92 -19.37 1.84
CA ARG A 281 -18.92 -20.26 2.44
C ARG A 281 -18.06 -19.53 3.48
N GLU A 282 -17.70 -18.28 3.20
CA GLU A 282 -16.80 -17.46 3.99
C GLU A 282 -17.41 -16.08 4.28
N PRO A 283 -18.35 -15.96 5.25
CA PRO A 283 -19.01 -14.68 5.54
C PRO A 283 -18.06 -13.57 6.04
N ALA A 284 -16.86 -13.91 6.52
CA ALA A 284 -15.86 -12.94 6.94
C ALA A 284 -15.29 -12.14 5.76
N TYR A 285 -15.22 -12.74 4.57
CA TYR A 285 -14.86 -12.05 3.32
C TYR A 285 -15.76 -10.83 3.07
N GLY A 286 -17.06 -10.93 3.35
CA GLY A 286 -18.02 -9.86 3.08
C GLY A 286 -17.90 -8.61 3.97
N ASN A 287 -16.97 -8.54 4.93
CA ASN A 287 -16.77 -7.34 5.74
C ASN A 287 -16.19 -6.20 4.91
N LEU A 288 -16.73 -4.98 5.01
CA LEU A 288 -16.09 -3.79 4.44
C LEU A 288 -14.93 -3.38 5.34
N ALA A 289 -13.72 -3.66 4.88
CA ALA A 289 -12.50 -3.54 5.66
C ALA A 289 -11.82 -2.18 5.52
N GLU A 290 -12.05 -1.46 4.42
CA GLU A 290 -11.37 -0.20 4.15
C GLU A 290 -12.18 0.66 3.16
N LEU A 291 -12.19 1.97 3.41
CA LEU A 291 -12.34 3.00 2.40
C LEU A 291 -10.96 3.65 2.24
N GLY A 292 -10.35 3.50 1.07
CA GLY A 292 -9.11 4.16 0.73
C GLY A 292 -9.27 5.17 -0.39
N LEU A 293 -8.50 6.25 -0.30
CA LEU A 293 -8.48 7.39 -1.19
C LEU A 293 -7.06 7.56 -1.74
N GLY A 294 -6.76 6.82 -2.81
CA GLY A 294 -5.52 6.95 -3.57
C GLY A 294 -5.48 8.24 -4.38
N VAL A 295 -4.31 8.85 -4.53
CA VAL A 295 -4.11 10.10 -5.29
C VAL A 295 -3.17 9.94 -6.49
N LEU A 296 -2.60 8.77 -6.71
CA LEU A 296 -1.54 8.57 -7.69
C LEU A 296 -2.02 8.62 -9.15
N GLY A 297 -3.30 8.34 -9.41
CA GLY A 297 -3.89 8.49 -10.74
C GLY A 297 -3.83 9.93 -11.26
N ASP A 298 -3.99 10.92 -10.38
CA ASP A 298 -3.89 12.35 -10.73
C ASP A 298 -2.46 12.76 -11.16
N PHE A 299 -1.46 11.95 -10.85
CA PHE A 299 -0.07 12.15 -11.30
C PHE A 299 0.22 11.43 -12.63
N GLY A 300 -0.80 10.86 -13.27
CA GLY A 300 -0.68 10.17 -14.56
C GLY A 300 -0.04 8.79 -14.44
N LEU A 301 -0.13 8.15 -13.27
CA LEU A 301 0.27 6.76 -13.12
C LEU A 301 -0.85 5.82 -13.58
N GLU A 302 -0.45 4.68 -14.12
CA GLU A 302 -1.33 3.65 -14.66
C GLU A 302 -1.18 2.36 -13.83
N PRO A 303 -2.18 1.45 -13.85
CA PRO A 303 -2.07 0.17 -13.18
C PRO A 303 -0.87 -0.65 -13.63
N SER A 304 -0.19 -1.22 -12.66
CA SER A 304 0.98 -2.09 -12.82
C SER A 304 0.64 -3.58 -12.74
N GLY A 305 -0.57 -3.92 -12.26
CA GLY A 305 -0.96 -5.28 -11.91
C GLY A 305 -0.50 -5.71 -10.52
N GLU A 306 0.12 -4.81 -9.77
CA GLU A 306 0.65 -5.05 -8.43
C GLU A 306 -0.07 -4.16 -7.44
N ILE A 307 -0.70 -4.77 -6.43
CA ILE A 307 -1.58 -4.07 -5.50
C ILE A 307 -0.88 -2.91 -4.78
N LEU A 308 0.43 -3.05 -4.51
CA LEU A 308 1.27 -2.01 -3.88
C LEU A 308 1.10 -0.63 -4.54
N LEU A 309 1.00 -0.58 -5.87
CA LEU A 309 0.76 0.66 -6.61
C LEU A 309 -0.73 0.87 -6.90
N ASP A 310 -1.40 -0.17 -7.36
CA ASP A 310 -2.72 -0.05 -7.97
C ASP A 310 -3.78 0.46 -6.97
N GLU A 311 -3.69 0.08 -5.69
CA GLU A 311 -4.60 0.57 -4.63
C GLU A 311 -4.53 2.10 -4.45
N LYS A 312 -3.37 2.71 -4.72
CA LYS A 312 -3.12 4.15 -4.56
C LYS A 312 -3.55 4.97 -5.77
N LEU A 313 -4.06 4.36 -6.84
CA LEU A 313 -4.43 5.09 -8.06
C LEU A 313 -5.72 5.90 -7.90
N GLY A 314 -6.62 5.51 -7.00
CA GLY A 314 -7.91 6.18 -6.82
C GLY A 314 -8.66 5.70 -5.59
N LEU A 315 -9.96 6.03 -5.53
CA LEU A 315 -10.84 5.51 -4.49
C LEU A 315 -10.94 3.98 -4.61
N HIS A 316 -10.80 3.28 -3.49
CA HIS A 316 -11.04 1.85 -3.42
C HIS A 316 -11.84 1.47 -2.16
N ILE A 317 -12.53 0.34 -2.25
CA ILE A 317 -13.24 -0.27 -1.11
C ILE A 317 -12.68 -1.67 -0.93
N ALA A 318 -12.21 -1.97 0.28
CA ALA A 318 -11.67 -3.28 0.59
C ALA A 318 -12.69 -4.21 1.26
N PHE A 319 -12.61 -5.49 0.92
CA PHE A 319 -13.32 -6.58 1.59
C PHE A 319 -12.39 -7.41 2.48
N GLY A 320 -12.89 -7.92 3.60
CA GLY A 320 -12.24 -8.93 4.43
C GLY A 320 -11.69 -8.44 5.77
N ARG A 321 -10.42 -8.75 6.03
CA ARG A 321 -9.74 -8.54 7.32
C ARG A 321 -9.40 -7.07 7.56
N SER A 322 -9.65 -6.57 8.77
CA SER A 322 -9.51 -5.15 9.13
C SER A 322 -8.79 -4.88 10.47
N ASP A 323 -8.55 -5.90 11.30
CA ASP A 323 -7.91 -5.77 12.62
C ASP A 323 -6.53 -5.07 12.60
N HIS A 324 -5.75 -5.27 11.53
CA HIS A 324 -4.47 -4.59 11.34
C HIS A 324 -4.58 -3.10 10.97
N PHE A 325 -5.77 -2.64 10.58
CA PHE A 325 -6.08 -1.26 10.23
C PHE A 325 -7.01 -0.56 11.25
N GLY A 326 -7.32 -1.23 12.37
CA GLY A 326 -8.15 -0.67 13.45
C GLY A 326 -9.63 -1.10 13.44
N GLY A 327 -9.98 -2.11 12.65
CA GLY A 327 -11.25 -2.84 12.77
C GLY A 327 -11.21 -3.98 13.79
N GLN A 328 -12.26 -4.81 13.82
CA GLN A 328 -12.38 -5.97 14.72
C GLN A 328 -12.31 -7.32 13.99
N VAL A 329 -12.51 -7.36 12.67
CA VAL A 329 -12.45 -8.60 11.89
C VAL A 329 -10.98 -9.01 11.68
N GLY A 330 -10.60 -10.10 12.34
CA GLY A 330 -9.25 -10.67 12.30
C GLY A 330 -9.21 -12.07 11.70
N ALA A 331 -8.02 -12.67 11.66
CA ALA A 331 -7.81 -14.01 11.10
C ALA A 331 -8.68 -15.10 11.75
N LYS A 332 -9.06 -14.93 13.01
CA LYS A 332 -9.93 -15.85 13.77
C LYS A 332 -11.38 -15.92 13.25
N ASP A 333 -11.81 -14.89 12.51
CA ASP A 333 -13.18 -14.78 12.03
C ASP A 333 -13.38 -15.49 10.69
N PHE A 334 -12.28 -15.83 10.01
CA PHE A 334 -12.26 -16.63 8.79
C PHE A 334 -12.24 -18.13 9.10
N SER A 335 -12.78 -18.95 8.19
CA SER A 335 -12.85 -20.41 8.40
C SER A 335 -11.50 -21.12 8.40
N SER A 336 -10.48 -20.55 7.75
CA SER A 336 -9.11 -21.07 7.76
C SER A 336 -8.07 -19.99 7.42
N PRO A 337 -6.78 -20.18 7.74
CA PRO A 337 -5.71 -19.24 7.37
C PRO A 337 -5.61 -18.96 5.86
N ARG A 338 -6.07 -19.88 5.01
CA ARG A 338 -6.03 -19.72 3.54
C ARG A 338 -7.15 -18.84 3.01
N GLU A 339 -8.22 -18.65 3.78
CA GLU A 339 -9.36 -17.81 3.40
C GLU A 339 -9.20 -16.39 3.96
N VAL A 340 -8.19 -16.14 4.79
CA VAL A 340 -7.89 -14.80 5.31
C VAL A 340 -7.44 -13.90 4.16
N VAL A 341 -8.28 -12.91 3.84
CA VAL A 341 -8.04 -11.97 2.74
C VAL A 341 -8.27 -10.53 3.17
N HIS A 342 -7.63 -9.62 2.46
CA HIS A 342 -7.94 -8.20 2.39
C HIS A 342 -7.88 -7.86 0.89
N ILE A 343 -9.00 -7.44 0.30
CA ILE A 343 -9.13 -7.31 -1.16
C ILE A 343 -9.61 -5.92 -1.55
N ASP A 344 -8.72 -5.11 -2.08
CA ASP A 344 -8.99 -3.77 -2.57
C ASP A 344 -9.65 -3.78 -3.94
N ARG A 345 -10.83 -3.17 -4.02
CA ARG A 345 -11.54 -2.93 -5.28
C ARG A 345 -11.33 -1.47 -5.69
N VAL A 346 -10.37 -1.26 -6.60
CA VAL A 346 -9.93 0.07 -7.02
C VAL A 346 -10.80 0.59 -8.16
N TYR A 347 -11.43 1.75 -7.98
CA TYR A 347 -12.33 2.36 -8.95
C TYR A 347 -11.59 3.38 -9.83
N VAL A 348 -10.79 2.87 -10.75
CA VAL A 348 -10.21 3.63 -11.85
C VAL A 348 -10.60 3.00 -13.20
N PRO A 349 -10.79 3.79 -14.28
CA PRO A 349 -11.29 3.27 -15.56
C PRO A 349 -10.48 2.12 -16.15
N GLN A 350 -9.19 2.06 -15.86
CA GLN A 350 -8.29 1.02 -16.36
C GLN A 350 -8.48 -0.34 -15.66
N LEU A 351 -9.04 -0.35 -14.44
CA LEU A 351 -9.28 -1.56 -13.65
C LEU A 351 -10.76 -1.95 -13.63
N GLN A 352 -11.66 -0.97 -13.67
CA GLN A 352 -13.11 -1.17 -13.68
C GLN A 352 -13.78 -0.24 -14.71
N PRO A 353 -13.60 -0.48 -16.02
CA PRO A 353 -14.05 0.41 -17.08
C PRO A 353 -15.58 0.63 -17.15
N ASP A 354 -16.36 -0.31 -16.61
CA ASP A 354 -17.83 -0.25 -16.61
C ASP A 354 -18.41 0.30 -15.30
N VAL A 355 -17.57 0.64 -14.32
CA VAL A 355 -18.00 1.18 -13.03
C VAL A 355 -17.30 2.50 -12.74
N GLU A 356 -18.05 3.59 -12.76
CA GLU A 356 -17.55 4.93 -12.47
C GLU A 356 -18.06 5.41 -11.11
N VAL A 357 -17.16 5.94 -10.27
CA VAL A 357 -17.53 6.72 -9.08
C VAL A 357 -18.01 8.10 -9.54
N SER A 358 -19.31 8.25 -9.75
CA SER A 358 -19.89 9.51 -10.23
C SER A 358 -19.91 10.60 -9.14
N SER A 359 -19.99 10.20 -7.87
CA SER A 359 -19.93 11.10 -6.73
C SER A 359 -19.36 10.40 -5.50
N ALA A 360 -18.44 11.05 -4.79
CA ALA A 360 -18.07 10.67 -3.42
C ALA A 360 -18.07 11.90 -2.52
N ARG A 361 -18.79 11.83 -1.39
CA ARG A 361 -18.94 12.94 -0.44
C ARG A 361 -18.66 12.49 0.98
N LEU A 362 -18.09 13.39 1.78
CA LEU A 362 -17.93 13.20 3.22
C LEU A 362 -18.96 14.02 3.98
N VAL A 363 -19.61 13.39 4.95
CA VAL A 363 -20.57 14.03 5.85
C VAL A 363 -19.86 14.36 7.14
N ILE A 364 -19.65 15.66 7.39
CA ILE A 364 -19.05 16.18 8.61
C ILE A 364 -20.15 16.85 9.47
N PRO A 365 -20.28 16.52 10.76
CA PRO A 365 -21.33 17.08 11.62
C PRO A 365 -21.27 18.61 11.70
N GLY A 366 -22.39 19.26 11.43
CA GLY A 366 -22.50 20.72 11.51
C GLY A 366 -21.90 21.47 10.33
N GLU A 367 -21.45 20.77 9.29
CA GLU A 367 -20.89 21.34 8.06
C GLU A 367 -21.69 20.87 6.84
N GLU A 368 -21.53 21.57 5.71
CA GLU A 368 -22.01 21.07 4.43
C GLU A 368 -21.19 19.84 4.02
N ALA A 369 -21.84 18.87 3.35
CA ALA A 369 -21.14 17.69 2.86
C ALA A 369 -20.03 18.10 1.88
N ILE A 370 -18.82 17.60 2.10
CA ILE A 370 -17.66 17.93 1.27
C ILE A 370 -17.63 16.97 0.08
N GLN A 371 -17.74 17.52 -1.13
CA GLN A 371 -17.57 16.75 -2.36
C GLN A 371 -16.08 16.43 -2.57
N LEU A 372 -15.72 15.15 -2.54
CA LEU A 372 -14.37 14.70 -2.83
C LEU A 372 -14.20 14.41 -4.32
N ILE A 373 -15.09 13.59 -4.89
CA ILE A 373 -15.01 13.09 -6.27
C ILE A 373 -16.28 13.47 -7.01
N ARG A 374 -16.16 13.96 -8.25
CA ARG A 374 -17.27 14.15 -9.19
C ARG A 374 -16.82 13.67 -10.56
N ASP A 375 -17.66 12.88 -11.23
CA ASP A 375 -17.40 12.34 -12.58
C ASP A 375 -16.02 11.65 -12.65
N GLY A 376 -15.75 10.78 -11.67
CA GLY A 376 -14.51 10.01 -11.57
C GLY A 376 -13.24 10.78 -11.18
N ARG A 377 -13.34 12.09 -10.83
CA ARG A 377 -12.17 12.93 -10.54
C ARG A 377 -12.26 13.63 -9.20
N TYR A 378 -11.13 13.81 -8.52
CA TYR A 378 -11.08 14.68 -7.34
C TYR A 378 -11.47 16.13 -7.71
N VAL A 379 -12.38 16.69 -6.93
CA VAL A 379 -12.81 18.11 -7.02
C VAL A 379 -12.52 18.89 -5.74
N VAL A 380 -11.94 18.23 -4.74
CA VAL A 380 -11.45 18.90 -3.53
C VAL A 380 -10.30 19.84 -3.87
N ASP A 381 -10.29 21.02 -3.25
CA ASP A 381 -9.21 21.98 -3.45
C ASP A 381 -7.95 21.54 -2.70
N PHE A 382 -7.09 20.82 -3.40
CA PHE A 382 -5.80 20.45 -2.88
C PHE A 382 -4.90 21.66 -2.62
N SER A 383 -5.13 22.87 -3.13
CA SER A 383 -4.22 24.00 -2.90
C SER A 383 -4.31 24.61 -1.48
N SER A 384 -5.40 24.33 -0.76
CA SER A 384 -5.70 24.93 0.55
C SER A 384 -4.96 24.32 1.75
N ALA A 385 -4.31 23.16 1.59
CA ALA A 385 -3.51 22.56 2.66
C ALA A 385 -2.15 23.25 2.79
N GLU A 386 -1.90 23.87 3.95
CA GLU A 386 -0.57 24.35 4.31
C GLU A 386 0.44 23.20 4.28
N PRO A 387 1.65 23.41 3.73
CA PRO A 387 2.70 22.41 3.80
C PRO A 387 3.05 22.13 5.26
N VAL A 388 3.09 20.85 5.63
CA VAL A 388 3.61 20.42 6.93
C VAL A 388 5.10 20.77 6.97
N SER A 389 5.47 21.71 7.84
CA SER A 389 6.83 22.20 8.05
C SER A 389 7.78 21.14 8.60
#